data_AF-A0A5C5UD21-F1
#
_entry.id   AF-A0A5C5UD21-F1
#
_cell.length_a   1.000
_cell.length_b   1.000
_cell.length_c   1.000
_cell.angle_alpha   90.00
_cell.angle_beta   90.00
_cell.angle_gamma   90.00
#
_symmetry.space_group_name_H-M   'P 1'
#
loop_
_entity.id
_entity.type
_entity.pdbx_description
1 polymer ?
#
loop_
_entity_poly.entity_id
_entity_poly.type
_entity_poly.pdbx_seq_one_letter_code
_entity_poly.pdbx_strand_id
1 'polypeptide(L)'
;MPPALRIPALLALLLLASCRGGQADAAPAAEAGDATTPASVGAVASGAYPDLFAEAGYGADEVQAKVDAAFEQLFHGDPEQQALYYETGRNEHGPLAYIHDVHNDDVRSEGMSYGMMIAVQLDRKREFDAIWNWAKTHMYHDNPAHPAHGYFAWSVRTDGTAIDEMPAPDGEEYFITALYFASARWGDGDGIYRYRAQADRLLADVLHRQEITGATNRGTMTAVNLFDRDAKMVRFTPDVANAAHTDASYHLPAFYEVWARVGPDVDRAFWREAAQASRDYFVAAAHPRTALTPDYGNFDATPWAAPWRPDAVDFRYDAWRSAMNWSMDWSWWRADPRQVDLSNRLQAFFQSQGMDGYASLYTLEGEPLGGGQTTGLVAMNAVAGLAADHPRRLDFVRALWERPVPAGEHRYYDGMLYLMALLHASGRYRAWLPTGTDG
;
A
#
# COMPACT_ATOMS: atom_id res chain seq x y z
N MET A 1 64.86 -31.61 15.21
CA MET A 1 64.37 -31.79 13.82
C MET A 1 63.86 -30.44 13.32
N PRO A 2 64.07 -30.11 12.05
CA PRO A 2 65.00 -29.05 11.66
C PRO A 2 64.27 -27.93 10.84
N PRO A 3 64.95 -27.05 10.07
CA PRO A 3 65.46 -25.76 10.57
C PRO A 3 65.15 -24.58 9.61
N ALA A 4 65.66 -23.38 9.99
CA ALA A 4 66.30 -22.37 9.11
C ALA A 4 65.44 -21.66 8.04
N LEU A 5 65.69 -20.43 7.56
CA LEU A 5 66.62 -19.34 7.83
C LEU A 5 65.97 -18.13 7.11
N ARG A 6 66.17 -16.90 7.59
CA ARG A 6 65.69 -15.67 6.92
C ARG A 6 66.86 -14.87 6.34
N ILE A 7 66.73 -14.49 5.05
CA ILE A 7 67.00 -13.16 4.42
C ILE A 7 68.52 -12.80 4.31
N PRO A 8 69.07 -12.21 3.21
CA PRO A 8 68.57 -11.01 2.54
C PRO A 8 68.86 -10.76 1.03
N ALA A 9 68.27 -9.63 0.57
CA ALA A 9 68.81 -8.61 -0.35
C ALA A 9 68.76 -8.80 -1.89
N LEU A 10 67.85 -8.00 -2.48
CA LEU A 10 68.00 -7.07 -3.61
C LEU A 10 69.37 -7.01 -4.33
N LEU A 11 69.39 -7.11 -5.67
CA LEU A 11 69.60 -5.96 -6.58
C LEU A 11 69.43 -6.35 -8.06
N ALA A 12 69.12 -5.33 -8.87
CA ALA A 12 68.70 -5.31 -10.26
C ALA A 12 69.72 -5.82 -11.31
N LEU A 13 69.21 -6.28 -12.46
CA LEU A 13 69.91 -6.18 -13.74
C LEU A 13 68.92 -5.94 -14.90
N LEU A 14 69.16 -4.88 -15.67
CA LEU A 14 68.51 -4.54 -16.94
C LEU A 14 68.94 -5.49 -18.06
N LEU A 15 68.02 -5.82 -18.97
CA LEU A 15 68.32 -6.26 -20.34
C LEU A 15 67.22 -5.76 -21.30
N LEU A 16 67.66 -5.02 -22.32
CA LEU A 16 66.89 -4.50 -23.46
C LEU A 16 66.73 -5.56 -24.57
N ALA A 17 65.77 -5.29 -25.49
CA ALA A 17 65.50 -5.89 -26.81
C ALA A 17 64.34 -6.92 -26.81
N SER A 18 63.36 -6.96 -27.72
CA SER A 18 63.09 -6.30 -29.01
C SER A 18 61.60 -6.48 -29.37
N CYS A 19 61.09 -5.61 -30.25
CA CYS A 19 59.71 -5.58 -30.74
C CYS A 19 59.24 -6.88 -31.44
N ARG A 20 57.98 -7.26 -31.23
CA ARG A 20 57.10 -7.83 -32.26
C ARG A 20 55.63 -7.66 -31.85
N GLY A 21 54.87 -6.97 -32.70
CA GLY A 21 53.45 -6.72 -32.50
C GLY A 21 52.63 -7.99 -32.62
N GLY A 22 51.67 -8.12 -31.71
CA GLY A 22 50.50 -8.97 -31.84
C GLY A 22 49.30 -8.14 -31.41
N GLN A 23 48.38 -7.88 -32.35
CA GLN A 23 47.07 -7.32 -32.07
C GLN A 23 46.34 -8.28 -31.12
N ALA A 24 46.02 -7.80 -29.93
CA ALA A 24 45.03 -8.41 -29.07
C ALA A 24 43.70 -7.71 -29.36
N ASP A 25 42.73 -8.46 -29.85
CA ASP A 25 41.35 -8.03 -30.02
C ASP A 25 40.82 -7.52 -28.68
N ALA A 26 40.56 -6.22 -28.62
CA ALA A 26 39.78 -5.63 -27.55
C ALA A 26 38.33 -6.09 -27.73
N ALA A 27 37.84 -6.89 -26.79
CA ALA A 27 36.42 -7.18 -26.65
C ALA A 27 35.65 -5.84 -26.60
N PRO A 28 34.51 -5.70 -27.31
CA PRO A 28 33.75 -4.47 -27.28
C PRO A 28 33.27 -4.25 -25.84
N ALA A 29 33.58 -3.07 -25.31
CA ALA A 29 33.01 -2.58 -24.08
C ALA A 29 31.49 -2.67 -24.21
N ALA A 30 30.85 -3.37 -23.26
CA ALA A 30 29.41 -3.35 -23.13
C ALA A 30 28.97 -1.88 -23.02
N GLU A 31 28.21 -1.42 -24.00
CA GLU A 31 27.53 -0.14 -23.94
C GLU A 31 26.70 -0.14 -22.65
N ALA A 32 27.04 0.79 -21.76
CA ALA A 32 26.20 1.11 -20.62
C ALA A 32 24.84 1.47 -21.20
N GLY A 33 23.83 0.64 -20.88
CA GLY A 33 22.47 0.82 -21.34
C GLY A 33 22.01 2.24 -21.07
N ASP A 34 21.33 2.82 -22.06
CA ASP A 34 20.71 4.12 -22.02
C ASP A 34 20.12 4.40 -20.63
N ALA A 35 20.63 5.44 -19.98
CA ALA A 35 19.95 6.04 -18.85
C ALA A 35 18.58 6.50 -19.39
N THR A 36 17.54 5.71 -19.13
CA THR A 36 16.17 6.00 -19.52
C THR A 36 15.82 7.40 -19.09
N THR A 37 15.55 8.28 -20.06
CA THR A 37 15.04 9.62 -19.78
C THR A 37 13.77 9.47 -18.94
N PRO A 38 13.63 10.16 -17.79
CA PRO A 38 12.45 10.03 -16.94
C PRO A 38 11.19 10.24 -17.77
N ALA A 39 10.23 9.31 -17.69
CA ALA A 39 8.96 9.44 -18.38
C ALA A 39 8.28 10.74 -17.94
N SER A 40 7.91 11.59 -18.92
CA SER A 40 7.29 12.89 -18.65
C SER A 40 5.81 12.81 -18.26
N VAL A 41 5.21 11.62 -18.33
CA VAL A 41 3.80 11.33 -18.01
C VAL A 41 3.70 10.07 -17.14
N GLY A 42 2.61 9.94 -16.38
CA GLY A 42 2.40 8.82 -15.47
C GLY A 42 2.11 7.47 -16.14
N ALA A 43 2.15 6.40 -15.35
CA ALA A 43 1.94 5.03 -15.80
C ALA A 43 0.54 4.81 -16.40
N VAL A 44 -0.48 5.54 -15.93
CA VAL A 44 -1.84 5.42 -16.48
C VAL A 44 -1.91 5.98 -17.90
N ALA A 45 -1.34 7.17 -18.13
CA ALA A 45 -1.31 7.80 -19.44
C ALA A 45 -0.38 7.07 -20.44
N SER A 46 0.75 6.54 -19.97
CA SER A 46 1.72 5.83 -20.83
C SER A 46 1.40 4.35 -21.04
N GLY A 47 0.62 3.73 -20.16
CA GLY A 47 0.47 2.27 -20.06
C GLY A 47 1.73 1.54 -19.57
N ALA A 48 2.80 2.26 -19.23
CA ALA A 48 4.08 1.71 -18.81
C ALA A 48 4.25 1.86 -17.30
N TYR A 49 3.93 0.80 -16.56
CA TYR A 49 4.12 0.73 -15.11
C TYR A 49 5.59 0.37 -14.80
N PRO A 50 6.28 1.12 -13.91
CA PRO A 50 7.66 0.82 -13.53
C PRO A 50 7.81 -0.59 -12.93
N ASP A 51 8.86 -1.30 -13.35
CA ASP A 51 9.28 -2.57 -12.77
C ASP A 51 10.61 -2.36 -12.04
N LEU A 52 10.52 -2.03 -10.75
CA LEU A 52 11.66 -1.76 -9.89
C LEU A 52 12.54 -3.00 -9.70
N PHE A 53 11.96 -4.21 -9.74
CA PHE A 53 12.76 -5.43 -9.66
C PHE A 53 13.59 -5.66 -10.93
N ALA A 54 13.02 -5.39 -12.11
CA ALA A 54 13.79 -5.41 -13.35
C ALA A 54 14.90 -4.35 -13.33
N GLU A 55 14.62 -3.13 -12.85
CA GLU A 55 15.64 -2.09 -12.66
C GLU A 55 16.73 -2.50 -11.65
N ALA A 56 16.40 -3.30 -10.64
CA ALA A 56 17.34 -3.85 -9.68
C ALA A 56 18.13 -5.07 -10.20
N GLY A 57 17.80 -5.60 -11.38
CA GLY A 57 18.51 -6.69 -12.06
C GLY A 57 17.88 -8.08 -11.92
N TYR A 58 16.65 -8.20 -11.44
CA TYR A 58 15.95 -9.49 -11.29
C TYR A 58 15.20 -9.89 -12.57
N GLY A 59 15.18 -11.19 -12.90
CA GLY A 59 14.51 -11.70 -14.09
C GLY A 59 12.98 -11.73 -13.95
N ALA A 60 12.25 -11.47 -15.04
CA ALA A 60 10.79 -11.42 -15.03
C ALA A 60 10.13 -12.72 -14.53
N ASP A 61 10.69 -13.88 -14.87
CA ASP A 61 10.20 -15.19 -14.43
C ASP A 61 10.43 -15.41 -12.91
N GLU A 62 11.55 -14.94 -12.37
CA GLU A 62 11.84 -15.01 -10.93
C GLU A 62 10.90 -14.10 -10.15
N VAL A 63 10.64 -12.89 -10.66
CA VAL A 63 9.69 -11.94 -10.07
C VAL A 63 8.29 -12.53 -10.07
N GLN A 64 7.86 -13.14 -11.18
CA GLN A 64 6.57 -13.82 -11.27
C GLN A 64 6.46 -14.95 -10.25
N ALA A 65 7.48 -15.82 -10.17
CA ALA A 65 7.51 -16.92 -9.21
C ALA A 65 7.44 -16.43 -7.76
N LYS A 66 8.12 -15.31 -7.42
CA LYS A 66 8.07 -14.73 -6.07
C LYS A 66 6.68 -14.17 -5.73
N VAL A 67 6.02 -13.50 -6.67
CA VAL A 67 4.64 -13.01 -6.51
C VAL A 67 3.66 -14.17 -6.33
N ASP A 68 3.75 -15.20 -7.18
CA ASP A 68 2.87 -16.36 -7.12
C ASP A 68 3.07 -17.15 -5.82
N ALA A 69 4.31 -17.34 -5.37
CA ALA A 69 4.61 -17.99 -4.09
C ALA A 69 4.08 -17.20 -2.89
N ALA A 70 4.14 -15.86 -2.94
CA ALA A 70 3.60 -15.02 -1.89
C ALA A 70 2.06 -15.10 -1.82
N PHE A 71 1.39 -15.06 -2.97
CA PHE A 71 -0.05 -15.26 -3.04
C PHE A 71 -0.44 -16.65 -2.54
N GLU A 72 0.22 -17.71 -3.03
CA GLU A 72 -0.07 -19.08 -2.63
C GLU A 72 0.11 -19.27 -1.11
N GLN A 73 1.20 -18.79 -0.52
CA GLN A 73 1.41 -18.92 0.92
C GLN A 73 0.36 -18.15 1.74
N LEU A 74 0.06 -16.91 1.39
CA LEU A 74 -0.83 -16.05 2.17
C LEU A 74 -2.31 -16.37 1.96
N PHE A 75 -2.70 -16.94 0.81
CA PHE A 75 -4.10 -17.26 0.52
C PHE A 75 -4.44 -18.74 0.68
N HIS A 76 -3.48 -19.64 0.41
CA HIS A 76 -3.72 -21.08 0.31
C HIS A 76 -2.71 -21.93 1.09
N GLY A 77 -1.81 -21.29 1.85
CA GLY A 77 -0.79 -21.96 2.65
C GLY A 77 -1.35 -22.66 3.90
N ASP A 78 -0.43 -23.06 4.78
CA ASP A 78 -0.78 -23.65 6.07
C ASP A 78 -1.67 -22.69 6.91
N PRO A 79 -2.86 -23.12 7.37
CA PRO A 79 -3.80 -22.25 8.08
C PRO A 79 -3.33 -21.83 9.47
N GLU A 80 -2.36 -22.50 10.08
CA GLU A 80 -1.86 -22.13 11.41
C GLU A 80 -0.75 -21.08 11.31
N GLN A 81 0.13 -21.20 10.30
CA GLN A 81 1.37 -20.45 10.22
C GLN A 81 1.48 -19.51 9.03
N GLN A 82 0.67 -19.66 7.98
CA GLN A 82 0.90 -19.00 6.69
C GLN A 82 -0.34 -18.28 6.15
N ALA A 83 -1.45 -18.99 5.99
CA ALA A 83 -2.63 -18.42 5.34
C ALA A 83 -3.26 -17.32 6.21
N LEU A 84 -3.88 -16.39 5.49
CA LEU A 84 -4.71 -15.30 5.97
C LEU A 84 -6.11 -15.35 5.36
N TYR A 85 -6.29 -15.99 4.21
CA TYR A 85 -7.59 -16.21 3.56
C TYR A 85 -8.23 -17.51 4.04
N TYR A 86 -9.48 -17.46 4.51
CA TYR A 86 -10.22 -18.62 5.02
C TYR A 86 -11.61 -18.69 4.41
N GLU A 87 -11.92 -19.81 3.73
CA GLU A 87 -13.28 -20.08 3.23
C GLU A 87 -14.21 -20.54 4.38
N THR A 88 -15.38 -19.92 4.51
CA THR A 88 -16.38 -20.24 5.56
C THR A 88 -17.62 -20.96 5.04
N GLY A 89 -17.58 -21.44 3.81
CA GLY A 89 -18.69 -22.11 3.15
C GLY A 89 -19.31 -21.28 2.03
N ARG A 90 -20.64 -21.20 1.99
CA ARG A 90 -21.39 -20.52 0.92
C ARG A 90 -22.78 -20.05 1.37
N ASN A 91 -23.29 -19.00 0.75
CA ASN A 91 -24.67 -18.51 0.84
C ASN A 91 -25.33 -18.48 -0.56
N GLU A 92 -26.46 -17.78 -0.73
CA GLU A 92 -27.12 -17.63 -2.04
C GLU A 92 -26.27 -16.92 -3.12
N HIS A 93 -25.22 -16.19 -2.72
CA HIS A 93 -24.33 -15.48 -3.64
C HIS A 93 -23.11 -16.32 -4.05
N GLY A 94 -22.84 -17.44 -3.36
CA GLY A 94 -21.73 -18.33 -3.67
C GLY A 94 -20.78 -18.49 -2.48
N PRO A 95 -19.49 -18.80 -2.72
CA PRO A 95 -18.49 -18.95 -1.67
C PRO A 95 -18.36 -17.70 -0.80
N LEU A 96 -18.01 -17.92 0.47
CA LEU A 96 -17.71 -16.90 1.46
C LEU A 96 -16.29 -17.11 1.94
N ALA A 97 -15.50 -16.05 2.03
CA ALA A 97 -14.18 -16.10 2.63
C ALA A 97 -13.81 -14.78 3.30
N TYR A 98 -12.96 -14.82 4.32
CA TYR A 98 -12.43 -13.63 4.97
C TYR A 98 -10.91 -13.61 4.99
N ILE A 99 -10.34 -12.43 5.21
CA ILE A 99 -8.94 -12.24 5.56
C ILE A 99 -8.85 -12.07 7.09
N HIS A 100 -8.10 -12.94 7.77
CA HIS A 100 -7.97 -12.97 9.22
C HIS A 100 -6.80 -12.13 9.69
N ASP A 101 -7.04 -11.14 10.55
CA ASP A 101 -5.99 -10.62 11.41
C ASP A 101 -5.74 -11.61 12.54
N VAL A 102 -4.82 -12.55 12.27
CA VAL A 102 -4.49 -13.66 13.16
C VAL A 102 -3.88 -13.21 14.50
N HIS A 103 -3.32 -12.00 14.58
CA HIS A 103 -2.76 -11.48 15.83
C HIS A 103 -3.85 -10.92 16.74
N ASN A 104 -4.78 -10.14 16.18
CA ASN A 104 -5.89 -9.55 16.93
C ASN A 104 -7.11 -10.46 17.05
N ASP A 105 -7.09 -11.59 16.35
CA ASP A 105 -8.17 -12.58 16.27
C ASP A 105 -9.50 -11.96 15.78
N ASP A 106 -9.42 -11.10 14.76
CA ASP A 106 -10.57 -10.45 14.12
C ASP A 106 -10.45 -10.36 12.59
N VAL A 107 -11.55 -10.02 11.93
CA VAL A 107 -11.64 -9.74 10.50
C VAL A 107 -11.84 -8.23 10.35
N ARG A 108 -10.93 -7.59 9.62
CA ARG A 108 -10.89 -6.13 9.48
C ARG A 108 -11.33 -5.66 8.10
N SER A 109 -12.06 -4.54 8.03
CA SER A 109 -12.46 -3.94 6.74
C SER A 109 -11.23 -3.63 5.87
N GLU A 110 -10.15 -3.14 6.49
CA GLU A 110 -8.82 -2.99 5.91
C GLU A 110 -8.36 -4.28 5.20
N GLY A 111 -8.19 -5.38 5.94
CA GLY A 111 -7.69 -6.65 5.39
C GLY A 111 -8.58 -7.23 4.30
N MET A 112 -9.90 -7.12 4.47
CA MET A 112 -10.87 -7.55 3.46
C MET A 112 -10.73 -6.75 2.17
N SER A 113 -10.63 -5.43 2.28
CA SER A 113 -10.47 -4.54 1.13
C SER A 113 -9.11 -4.71 0.44
N TYR A 114 -8.03 -4.96 1.20
CA TYR A 114 -6.70 -5.29 0.66
C TYR A 114 -6.72 -6.64 -0.05
N GLY A 115 -7.39 -7.64 0.52
CA GLY A 115 -7.58 -8.95 -0.11
C GLY A 115 -8.29 -8.84 -1.46
N MET A 116 -9.34 -8.03 -1.54
CA MET A 116 -10.01 -7.70 -2.81
C MET A 116 -9.08 -6.99 -3.79
N MET A 117 -8.31 -6.00 -3.33
CA MET A 117 -7.36 -5.30 -4.20
C MET A 117 -6.29 -6.24 -4.75
N ILE A 118 -5.67 -7.07 -3.91
CA ILE A 118 -4.69 -8.08 -4.33
C ILE A 118 -5.32 -9.04 -5.35
N ALA A 119 -6.51 -9.56 -5.06
CA ALA A 119 -7.19 -10.52 -5.92
C ALA A 119 -7.50 -9.92 -7.30
N VAL A 120 -8.00 -8.68 -7.38
CA VAL A 120 -8.28 -8.04 -8.68
C VAL A 120 -7.00 -7.71 -9.45
N GLN A 121 -5.89 -7.36 -8.79
CA GLN A 121 -4.61 -7.14 -9.48
C GLN A 121 -4.04 -8.45 -10.05
N LEU A 122 -4.24 -9.58 -9.37
CA LEU A 122 -3.76 -10.91 -9.74
C LEU A 122 -4.74 -11.76 -10.59
N ASP A 123 -5.86 -11.20 -11.04
CA ASP A 123 -6.91 -11.91 -11.79
C ASP A 123 -7.63 -13.04 -11.03
N ARG A 124 -7.67 -12.96 -9.69
CA ARG A 124 -8.21 -13.99 -8.81
C ARG A 124 -9.68 -13.73 -8.50
N LYS A 125 -10.53 -13.82 -9.54
CA LYS A 125 -11.97 -13.48 -9.44
C LYS A 125 -12.72 -14.29 -8.38
N ARG A 126 -12.39 -15.58 -8.20
CA ARG A 126 -13.05 -16.44 -7.20
C ARG A 126 -12.81 -15.91 -5.78
N GLU A 127 -11.56 -15.64 -5.44
CA GLU A 127 -11.16 -15.12 -4.14
C GLU A 127 -11.73 -13.72 -3.92
N PHE A 128 -11.69 -12.86 -4.95
CA PHE A 128 -12.34 -11.55 -4.91
C PHE A 128 -13.83 -11.64 -4.56
N ASP A 129 -14.57 -12.48 -5.29
CA ASP A 129 -16.02 -12.63 -5.10
C ASP A 129 -16.36 -13.24 -3.73
N ALA A 130 -15.52 -14.14 -3.22
CA ALA A 130 -15.72 -14.77 -1.91
C ALA A 130 -15.49 -13.77 -0.76
N ILE A 131 -14.43 -12.95 -0.86
CA ILE A 131 -14.13 -11.87 0.10
C ILE A 131 -15.22 -10.82 0.08
N TRP A 132 -15.61 -10.36 -1.11
CA TRP A 132 -16.66 -9.36 -1.26
C TRP A 132 -18.01 -9.86 -0.72
N ASN A 133 -18.35 -11.12 -0.99
CA ASN A 133 -19.56 -11.73 -0.46
C ASN A 133 -19.56 -11.74 1.07
N TRP A 134 -18.44 -12.10 1.71
CA TRP A 134 -18.34 -12.10 3.16
C TRP A 134 -18.47 -10.68 3.73
N ALA A 135 -17.77 -9.70 3.15
CA ALA A 135 -17.87 -8.30 3.55
C ALA A 135 -19.31 -7.77 3.45
N LYS A 136 -20.00 -8.03 2.34
CA LYS A 136 -21.41 -7.64 2.15
C LYS A 136 -22.38 -8.37 3.07
N THR A 137 -22.08 -9.61 3.46
CA THR A 137 -22.95 -10.43 4.30
C THR A 137 -22.81 -10.09 5.78
N HIS A 138 -21.58 -9.84 6.24
CA HIS A 138 -21.29 -9.78 7.68
C HIS A 138 -20.83 -8.41 8.18
N MET A 139 -20.33 -7.54 7.31
CA MET A 139 -19.76 -6.25 7.73
C MET A 139 -20.64 -5.08 7.32
N TYR A 140 -21.32 -5.17 6.18
CA TYR A 140 -22.10 -4.06 5.62
C TYR A 140 -23.41 -3.80 6.38
N HIS A 141 -23.65 -2.56 6.79
CA HIS A 141 -24.88 -2.16 7.47
C HIS A 141 -25.92 -1.57 6.50
N ASP A 142 -27.00 -2.31 6.20
CA ASP A 142 -28.05 -1.83 5.28
C ASP A 142 -29.25 -1.15 5.97
N ASN A 143 -29.34 -1.19 7.31
CA ASN A 143 -30.45 -0.55 8.04
C ASN A 143 -30.32 0.99 8.02
N PRO A 144 -31.26 1.74 7.41
CA PRO A 144 -31.18 3.20 7.28
C PRO A 144 -31.28 3.96 8.61
N ALA A 145 -31.75 3.32 9.68
CA ALA A 145 -31.76 3.91 11.02
C ALA A 145 -30.45 3.67 11.81
N HIS A 146 -29.51 2.89 11.25
CA HIS A 146 -28.26 2.56 11.92
C HIS A 146 -27.19 3.64 11.67
N PRO A 147 -26.42 4.07 12.70
CA PRO A 147 -25.35 5.05 12.52
C PRO A 147 -24.31 4.65 11.48
N ALA A 148 -24.08 3.35 11.26
CA ALA A 148 -23.18 2.84 10.23
C ALA A 148 -23.85 2.48 8.88
N HIS A 149 -25.11 2.86 8.62
CA HIS A 149 -25.81 2.61 7.34
C HIS A 149 -25.01 2.95 6.05
N GLY A 150 -24.72 1.97 5.20
CA GLY A 150 -23.94 2.20 3.97
C GLY A 150 -22.43 2.00 4.14
N TYR A 151 -21.96 1.71 5.36
CA TYR A 151 -20.56 1.42 5.66
C TYR A 151 -20.35 -0.03 6.15
N PHE A 152 -19.09 -0.40 6.34
CA PHE A 152 -18.67 -1.72 6.79
C PHE A 152 -18.10 -1.64 8.21
N ALA A 153 -18.58 -2.51 9.11
CA ALA A 153 -18.01 -2.67 10.45
C ALA A 153 -16.49 -2.94 10.35
N TRP A 154 -15.67 -2.15 11.04
CA TRP A 154 -14.21 -2.20 10.88
C TRP A 154 -13.58 -3.44 11.50
N SER A 155 -14.21 -4.01 12.54
CA SER A 155 -13.74 -5.19 13.26
C SER A 155 -14.90 -6.14 13.53
N VAL A 156 -14.77 -7.36 13.02
CA VAL A 156 -15.81 -8.40 13.05
C VAL A 156 -15.16 -9.73 13.44
N ARG A 157 -15.85 -10.55 14.25
CA ARG A 157 -15.38 -11.91 14.55
C ARG A 157 -15.43 -12.80 13.31
N THR A 158 -14.68 -13.89 13.32
CA THR A 158 -14.69 -14.89 12.23
C THR A 158 -16.06 -15.56 12.02
N ASP A 159 -16.96 -15.50 13.01
CA ASP A 159 -18.37 -15.93 12.91
C ASP A 159 -19.32 -14.88 12.28
N GLY A 160 -18.80 -13.70 11.94
CA GLY A 160 -19.56 -12.59 11.36
C GLY A 160 -20.19 -11.63 12.39
N THR A 161 -19.97 -11.83 13.69
CA THR A 161 -20.48 -10.92 14.73
C THR A 161 -19.60 -9.68 14.84
N ALA A 162 -20.17 -8.49 14.61
CA ALA A 162 -19.45 -7.23 14.76
C ALA A 162 -18.89 -7.04 16.19
N ILE A 163 -17.60 -6.69 16.28
CA ILE A 163 -16.95 -6.23 17.51
C ILE A 163 -17.18 -4.72 17.64
N ASP A 164 -17.04 -4.00 16.54
CA ASP A 164 -17.38 -2.58 16.43
C ASP A 164 -18.00 -2.31 15.06
N GLU A 165 -19.17 -1.68 15.06
CA GLU A 165 -19.98 -1.42 13.88
C GLU A 165 -19.61 -0.13 13.16
N MET A 166 -18.76 0.73 13.74
CA MET A 166 -18.20 1.88 13.00
C MET A 166 -17.24 1.41 11.90
N PRO A 167 -17.03 2.19 10.83
CA PRO A 167 -16.05 1.87 9.80
C PRO A 167 -14.64 2.39 10.12
N ALA A 168 -13.66 1.78 9.45
CA ALA A 168 -12.33 2.32 9.23
C ALA A 168 -12.26 2.77 7.76
N PRO A 169 -12.28 4.09 7.48
CA PRO A 169 -12.55 4.61 6.14
C PRO A 169 -11.63 4.14 5.02
N ASP A 170 -10.37 3.80 5.31
CA ASP A 170 -9.45 3.21 4.30
C ASP A 170 -10.01 1.90 3.72
N GLY A 171 -10.71 1.12 4.52
CA GLY A 171 -11.44 -0.07 4.07
C GLY A 171 -12.44 0.27 2.95
N GLU A 172 -13.30 1.27 3.17
CA GLU A 172 -14.23 1.76 2.14
C GLU A 172 -13.51 2.26 0.87
N GLU A 173 -12.41 3.01 1.02
CA GLU A 173 -11.67 3.56 -0.12
C GLU A 173 -11.08 2.44 -1.01
N TYR A 174 -10.52 1.40 -0.39
CA TYR A 174 -10.03 0.22 -1.09
C TYR A 174 -11.17 -0.63 -1.67
N PHE A 175 -12.28 -0.83 -0.95
CA PHE A 175 -13.45 -1.54 -1.49
C PHE A 175 -13.98 -0.87 -2.75
N ILE A 176 -14.21 0.45 -2.72
CA ILE A 176 -14.71 1.23 -3.85
C ILE A 176 -13.79 1.05 -5.07
N THR A 177 -12.48 1.23 -4.87
CA THR A 177 -11.49 1.18 -5.95
C THR A 177 -11.36 -0.23 -6.51
N ALA A 178 -11.29 -1.25 -5.65
CA ALA A 178 -11.20 -2.64 -6.05
C ALA A 178 -12.46 -3.09 -6.83
N LEU A 179 -13.66 -2.58 -6.48
CA LEU A 179 -14.90 -2.82 -7.20
C LEU A 179 -14.91 -2.14 -8.59
N TYR A 180 -14.43 -0.90 -8.70
CA TYR A 180 -14.25 -0.28 -10.03
C TYR A 180 -13.29 -1.09 -10.90
N PHE A 181 -12.18 -1.56 -10.33
CA PHE A 181 -11.22 -2.39 -11.04
C PHE A 181 -11.81 -3.74 -11.45
N ALA A 182 -12.60 -4.37 -10.58
CA ALA A 182 -13.29 -5.62 -10.88
C ALA A 182 -14.27 -5.45 -12.04
N SER A 183 -15.03 -4.36 -12.06
CA SER A 183 -15.91 -4.03 -13.18
C SER A 183 -15.13 -3.82 -14.48
N ALA A 184 -14.02 -3.07 -14.44
CA ALA A 184 -13.19 -2.83 -15.62
C ALA A 184 -12.51 -4.12 -16.14
N ARG A 185 -12.11 -5.03 -15.25
CA ARG A 185 -11.37 -6.24 -15.59
C ARG A 185 -12.27 -7.41 -16.00
N TRP A 186 -13.40 -7.59 -15.32
CA TRP A 186 -14.25 -8.77 -15.47
C TRP A 186 -15.67 -8.46 -15.98
N GLY A 187 -16.04 -7.18 -16.09
CA GLY A 187 -17.42 -6.76 -16.30
C GLY A 187 -18.28 -6.93 -15.03
N ASP A 188 -19.50 -6.41 -15.09
CA ASP A 188 -20.47 -6.55 -13.99
C ASP A 188 -21.26 -7.86 -14.10
N GLY A 189 -21.43 -8.53 -12.95
CA GLY A 189 -22.37 -9.65 -12.78
C GLY A 189 -23.75 -9.19 -12.30
N ASP A 190 -24.42 -10.03 -11.50
CA ASP A 190 -25.74 -9.74 -10.91
C ASP A 190 -25.66 -9.45 -9.40
N GLY A 191 -26.68 -8.79 -8.85
CA GLY A 191 -26.82 -8.57 -7.41
C GLY A 191 -25.63 -7.83 -6.80
N ILE A 192 -24.99 -8.43 -5.79
CA ILE A 192 -23.79 -7.87 -5.16
C ILE A 192 -22.58 -7.84 -6.10
N TYR A 193 -22.58 -8.61 -7.20
CA TYR A 193 -21.50 -8.65 -8.19
C TYR A 193 -21.68 -7.65 -9.34
N ARG A 194 -22.67 -6.76 -9.24
CA ARG A 194 -22.71 -5.53 -10.07
C ARG A 194 -21.67 -4.54 -9.56
N TYR A 195 -20.39 -4.88 -9.73
CA TYR A 195 -19.27 -4.20 -9.03
C TYR A 195 -19.31 -2.69 -9.21
N ARG A 196 -19.56 -2.21 -10.44
CA ARG A 196 -19.69 -0.79 -10.70
C ARG A 196 -20.80 -0.12 -9.89
N ALA A 197 -21.98 -0.74 -9.87
CA ALA A 197 -23.12 -0.20 -9.14
C ALA A 197 -22.89 -0.24 -7.62
N GLN A 198 -22.17 -1.24 -7.10
CA GLN A 198 -21.76 -1.27 -5.70
C GLN A 198 -20.74 -0.15 -5.40
N ALA A 199 -19.74 0.05 -6.27
CA ALA A 199 -18.76 1.12 -6.13
C ALA A 199 -19.40 2.51 -6.18
N ASP A 200 -20.30 2.75 -7.14
CA ASP A 200 -21.03 4.02 -7.27
C ASP A 200 -21.90 4.30 -6.03
N ARG A 201 -22.56 3.27 -5.47
CA ARG A 201 -23.34 3.40 -4.22
C ARG A 201 -22.46 3.76 -3.03
N LEU A 202 -21.37 3.01 -2.81
CA LEU A 202 -20.45 3.28 -1.72
C LEU A 202 -19.82 4.67 -1.84
N LEU A 203 -19.40 5.06 -3.06
CA LEU A 203 -18.81 6.37 -3.31
C LEU A 203 -19.80 7.52 -3.04
N ALA A 204 -21.08 7.31 -3.33
CA ALA A 204 -22.13 8.25 -2.94
C ALA A 204 -22.32 8.30 -1.42
N ASP A 205 -22.34 7.15 -0.73
CA ASP A 205 -22.52 7.07 0.72
C ASP A 205 -21.38 7.78 1.47
N VAL A 206 -20.11 7.56 1.08
CA VAL A 206 -18.95 8.18 1.77
C VAL A 206 -18.91 9.70 1.68
N LEU A 207 -19.55 10.31 0.67
CA LEU A 207 -19.60 11.77 0.49
C LEU A 207 -20.93 12.40 0.92
N HIS A 208 -22.05 11.71 0.68
CA HIS A 208 -23.39 12.27 0.81
C HIS A 208 -24.18 11.85 2.03
N ARG A 209 -23.72 10.85 2.77
CA ARG A 209 -24.46 10.40 3.93
C ARG A 209 -24.62 11.54 4.95
N GLN A 210 -25.87 11.70 5.38
CA GLN A 210 -26.26 12.64 6.43
C GLN A 210 -25.95 12.06 7.80
N GLU A 211 -26.01 12.90 8.82
CA GLU A 211 -25.92 12.47 10.22
C GLU A 211 -27.03 11.47 10.57
N ILE A 212 -26.66 10.35 11.19
CA ILE A 212 -27.60 9.34 11.69
C ILE A 212 -27.25 9.02 13.14
N THR A 213 -28.21 9.21 14.04
CA THR A 213 -28.14 8.77 15.45
C THR A 213 -28.97 7.51 15.63
N GLY A 214 -28.41 6.52 16.30
CA GLY A 214 -29.08 5.24 16.53
C GLY A 214 -28.28 4.31 17.45
N ALA A 215 -28.87 3.16 17.75
CA ALA A 215 -28.22 2.15 18.58
C ALA A 215 -27.19 1.35 17.76
N THR A 216 -26.03 1.13 18.37
CA THR A 216 -24.98 0.21 17.95
C THR A 216 -24.70 -0.79 19.09
N ASN A 217 -23.88 -1.79 18.82
CA ASN A 217 -23.36 -2.73 19.82
C ASN A 217 -22.48 -2.05 20.91
N ARG A 218 -22.09 -0.78 20.70
CA ARG A 218 -21.30 0.05 21.64
C ARG A 218 -22.13 1.16 22.31
N GLY A 219 -23.45 1.20 22.09
CA GLY A 219 -24.37 2.17 22.68
C GLY A 219 -25.02 3.07 21.63
N THR A 220 -25.60 4.18 22.05
CA THR A 220 -26.12 5.17 21.09
C THR A 220 -24.97 5.98 20.52
N MET A 221 -24.80 5.93 19.20
CA MET A 221 -23.77 6.68 18.47
C MET A 221 -24.40 7.56 17.42
N THR A 222 -23.66 8.58 16.99
CA THR A 222 -24.04 9.46 15.88
C THR A 222 -22.88 9.50 14.89
N ALA A 223 -23.15 9.25 13.62
CA ALA A 223 -22.11 9.20 12.59
C ALA A 223 -22.51 9.95 11.31
N VAL A 224 -21.50 10.50 10.62
CA VAL A 224 -21.63 11.35 9.43
C VAL A 224 -20.96 10.73 8.19
N ASN A 225 -20.74 11.53 7.13
CA ASN A 225 -19.98 11.15 5.94
C ASN A 225 -18.51 10.80 6.27
N LEU A 226 -17.86 9.98 5.44
CA LEU A 226 -16.43 9.63 5.61
C LEU A 226 -15.49 10.68 5.04
N PHE A 227 -15.98 11.62 4.24
CA PHE A 227 -15.21 12.73 3.71
C PHE A 227 -15.71 14.07 4.23
N ASP A 228 -14.81 14.86 4.79
CA ASP A 228 -15.08 16.25 5.09
C ASP A 228 -15.21 17.06 3.81
N ARG A 229 -16.35 17.74 3.66
CA ARG A 229 -16.69 18.45 2.43
C ARG A 229 -15.95 19.75 2.26
N ASP A 230 -15.49 20.36 3.35
CA ASP A 230 -14.79 21.64 3.32
C ASP A 230 -13.29 21.42 3.21
N ALA A 231 -12.74 20.49 4.02
CA ALA A 231 -11.34 20.12 3.94
C ALA A 231 -11.00 19.29 2.68
N LYS A 232 -11.98 18.62 2.07
CA LYS A 232 -11.80 17.66 0.96
C LYS A 232 -10.94 16.46 1.35
N MET A 233 -11.02 16.06 2.62
CA MET A 233 -10.19 15.00 3.19
C MET A 233 -11.05 13.89 3.73
N VAL A 234 -10.53 12.66 3.64
CA VAL A 234 -11.09 11.52 4.37
C VAL A 234 -11.01 11.80 5.87
N ARG A 235 -11.96 11.28 6.64
CA ARG A 235 -11.97 11.35 8.10
C ARG A 235 -11.27 10.11 8.66
N PHE A 236 -10.73 10.21 9.86
CA PHE A 236 -10.31 9.03 10.62
C PHE A 236 -11.50 8.13 10.98
N THR A 237 -12.62 8.75 11.36
CA THR A 237 -13.87 8.04 11.70
C THR A 237 -15.07 8.94 11.40
N PRO A 238 -16.25 8.40 11.06
CA PRO A 238 -17.47 9.20 10.97
C PRO A 238 -18.13 9.46 12.32
N ASP A 239 -17.70 8.85 13.41
CA ASP A 239 -18.23 9.14 14.76
C ASP A 239 -18.02 10.63 15.07
N VAL A 240 -19.13 11.36 15.26
CA VAL A 240 -19.12 12.82 15.43
C VAL A 240 -18.24 13.28 16.58
N ALA A 241 -17.99 12.43 17.58
CA ALA A 241 -17.10 12.74 18.69
C ALA A 241 -15.66 13.01 18.23
N ASN A 242 -15.22 12.40 17.12
CA ASN A 242 -13.85 12.48 16.59
C ASN A 242 -13.81 12.68 15.06
N ALA A 243 -14.91 13.10 14.44
CA ALA A 243 -15.03 13.23 12.99
C ALA A 243 -14.16 14.35 12.37
N ALA A 244 -13.65 15.28 13.19
CA ALA A 244 -12.84 16.42 12.74
C ALA A 244 -11.33 16.12 12.61
N HIS A 245 -10.98 14.86 12.35
CA HIS A 245 -9.62 14.37 12.23
C HIS A 245 -9.47 13.45 11.01
N THR A 246 -8.24 13.21 10.58
CA THR A 246 -7.84 12.33 9.48
C THR A 246 -6.67 11.42 9.90
N ASP A 247 -6.20 10.58 8.99
CA ASP A 247 -5.03 9.73 9.11
C ASP A 247 -4.27 9.81 7.79
N ALA A 248 -2.97 10.16 7.82
CA ALA A 248 -2.16 10.35 6.62
C ALA A 248 -2.14 9.10 5.72
N SER A 249 -2.23 7.92 6.32
CA SER A 249 -2.26 6.64 5.61
C SER A 249 -3.57 6.35 4.89
N TYR A 250 -4.64 7.11 5.17
CA TYR A 250 -5.94 6.99 4.48
C TYR A 250 -6.02 7.92 3.26
N HIS A 251 -5.12 8.91 3.15
CA HIS A 251 -5.08 9.76 1.97
C HIS A 251 -4.63 8.95 0.74
N LEU A 252 -5.53 8.72 -0.21
CA LEU A 252 -5.30 7.89 -1.41
C LEU A 252 -5.54 8.68 -2.71
N PRO A 253 -4.78 9.75 -2.99
CA PRO A 253 -5.02 10.59 -4.17
C PRO A 253 -4.98 9.80 -5.48
N ALA A 254 -4.19 8.72 -5.54
CA ALA A 254 -4.17 7.84 -6.70
C ALA A 254 -5.53 7.21 -7.01
N PHE A 255 -6.31 6.86 -5.98
CA PHE A 255 -7.66 6.31 -6.11
C PHE A 255 -8.68 7.41 -6.36
N TYR A 256 -8.50 8.59 -5.75
CA TYR A 256 -9.41 9.72 -5.97
C TYR A 256 -9.38 10.18 -7.43
N GLU A 257 -8.22 10.08 -8.10
CA GLU A 257 -8.10 10.28 -9.54
C GLU A 257 -8.86 9.24 -10.37
N VAL A 258 -8.94 7.98 -9.90
CA VAL A 258 -9.83 6.96 -10.50
C VAL A 258 -11.28 7.41 -10.34
N TRP A 259 -11.70 7.76 -9.12
CA TRP A 259 -13.09 8.16 -8.84
C TRP A 259 -13.50 9.43 -9.57
N ALA A 260 -12.58 10.37 -9.75
CA ALA A 260 -12.73 11.58 -10.56
C ALA A 260 -12.97 11.30 -12.05
N ARG A 261 -12.54 10.14 -12.55
CA ARG A 261 -12.70 9.74 -13.96
C ARG A 261 -13.89 8.83 -14.17
N VAL A 262 -14.04 7.84 -13.29
CA VAL A 262 -15.01 6.77 -13.49
C VAL A 262 -16.24 6.93 -12.63
N GLY A 263 -16.18 7.56 -11.45
CA GLY A 263 -17.32 7.67 -10.54
C GLY A 263 -18.49 8.51 -11.09
N PRO A 264 -19.57 8.68 -10.31
CA PRO A 264 -20.74 9.47 -10.69
C PRO A 264 -20.35 10.90 -11.10
N ASP A 265 -20.86 11.36 -12.25
CA ASP A 265 -20.46 12.64 -12.87
C ASP A 265 -20.60 13.84 -11.93
N VAL A 266 -21.62 13.81 -11.06
CA VAL A 266 -21.95 14.88 -10.12
C VAL A 266 -20.86 15.12 -9.07
N ASP A 267 -20.05 14.10 -8.75
CA ASP A 267 -19.04 14.15 -7.68
C ASP A 267 -17.60 14.21 -8.20
N ARG A 268 -17.39 14.06 -9.50
CA ARG A 268 -16.05 14.03 -10.10
C ARG A 268 -15.21 15.27 -9.79
N ALA A 269 -15.84 16.43 -9.64
CA ALA A 269 -15.13 17.66 -9.24
C ALA A 269 -14.59 17.56 -7.81
N PHE A 270 -15.40 17.05 -6.87
CA PHE A 270 -14.98 16.83 -5.49
C PHE A 270 -13.77 15.89 -5.42
N TRP A 271 -13.79 14.78 -6.17
CA TRP A 271 -12.68 13.81 -6.13
C TRP A 271 -11.37 14.35 -6.71
N ARG A 272 -11.43 15.24 -7.72
CA ARG A 272 -10.26 15.98 -8.19
C ARG A 272 -9.69 16.91 -7.13
N GLU A 273 -10.57 17.62 -6.42
CA GLU A 273 -10.18 18.50 -5.31
C GLU A 273 -9.61 17.69 -4.13
N ALA A 274 -10.20 16.54 -3.80
CA ALA A 274 -9.70 15.64 -2.77
C ALA A 274 -8.31 15.07 -3.12
N ALA A 275 -8.07 14.71 -4.38
CA ALA A 275 -6.75 14.28 -4.83
C ALA A 275 -5.69 15.37 -4.60
N GLN A 276 -6.01 16.61 -4.95
CA GLN A 276 -5.11 17.74 -4.71
C GLN A 276 -4.93 18.02 -3.21
N ALA A 277 -6.01 18.00 -2.41
CA ALA A 277 -5.95 18.22 -0.98
C ALA A 277 -5.07 17.18 -0.28
N SER A 278 -5.14 15.91 -0.67
CA SER A 278 -4.26 14.85 -0.15
C SER A 278 -2.79 15.04 -0.53
N ARG A 279 -2.50 15.48 -1.76
CA ARG A 279 -1.13 15.82 -2.20
C ARG A 279 -0.54 16.91 -1.33
N ASP A 280 -1.31 17.97 -1.06
CA ASP A 280 -0.90 19.05 -0.17
C ASP A 280 -0.79 18.59 1.29
N TYR A 281 -1.68 17.72 1.74
CA TYR A 281 -1.66 17.12 3.08
C TYR A 281 -0.38 16.36 3.36
N PHE A 282 0.08 15.50 2.43
CA PHE A 282 1.32 14.74 2.60
C PHE A 282 2.54 15.65 2.82
N VAL A 283 2.63 16.74 2.06
CA VAL A 283 3.73 17.70 2.17
C VAL A 283 3.71 18.41 3.52
N ALA A 284 2.53 18.69 4.06
CA ALA A 284 2.37 19.37 5.34
C ALA A 284 2.55 18.40 6.55
N ALA A 285 2.05 17.17 6.45
CA ALA A 285 2.07 16.19 7.53
C ALA A 285 3.42 15.49 7.68
N ALA A 286 4.16 15.32 6.58
CA ALA A 286 5.44 14.64 6.59
C ALA A 286 6.54 15.53 7.18
N HIS A 287 7.25 15.04 8.20
CA HIS A 287 8.27 15.82 8.88
C HIS A 287 9.39 16.27 7.92
N PRO A 288 9.85 17.53 7.96
CA PRO A 288 10.70 18.13 6.93
C PRO A 288 12.10 17.53 6.81
N ARG A 289 12.55 16.72 7.79
CA ARG A 289 13.88 16.05 7.73
C ARG A 289 13.82 14.55 7.48
N THR A 290 12.75 13.89 7.87
CA THR A 290 12.62 12.42 7.85
C THR A 290 11.53 11.93 6.91
N ALA A 291 10.61 12.80 6.50
CA ALA A 291 9.36 12.48 5.79
C ALA A 291 8.47 11.46 6.52
N LEU A 292 8.71 11.19 7.80
CA LEU A 292 7.79 10.41 8.62
C LEU A 292 6.51 11.23 8.85
N THR A 293 5.36 10.57 8.74
CA THR A 293 4.04 11.10 9.10
C THR A 293 3.60 10.51 10.46
N PRO A 294 2.73 11.19 11.22
CA PRO A 294 2.05 10.54 12.34
C PRO A 294 1.11 9.45 11.81
N ASP A 295 0.67 8.54 12.68
CA ASP A 295 -0.52 7.73 12.38
C ASP A 295 -1.71 8.69 12.21
N TYR A 296 -2.06 9.44 13.26
CA TYR A 296 -3.27 10.26 13.27
C TYR A 296 -2.97 11.75 13.11
N GLY A 297 -3.83 12.46 12.38
CA GLY A 297 -3.64 13.88 12.08
C GLY A 297 -4.91 14.71 12.14
N ASN A 298 -4.74 16.02 12.31
CA ASN A 298 -5.78 17.02 12.09
C ASN A 298 -5.83 17.38 10.60
N PHE A 299 -6.91 18.01 10.14
CA PHE A 299 -7.01 18.48 8.75
C PHE A 299 -5.98 19.56 8.37
N ASP A 300 -5.40 20.26 9.35
CA ASP A 300 -4.29 21.19 9.16
C ASP A 300 -2.91 20.51 9.11
N ALA A 301 -2.90 19.17 9.08
CA ALA A 301 -1.75 18.29 9.03
C ALA A 301 -0.89 18.22 10.31
N THR A 302 -1.32 18.84 11.41
CA THR A 302 -0.67 18.62 12.71
C THR A 302 -1.02 17.24 13.28
N PRO A 303 -0.11 16.57 14.01
CA PRO A 303 -0.41 15.29 14.65
C PRO A 303 -1.57 15.37 15.63
N TRP A 304 -2.42 14.35 15.65
CA TRP A 304 -3.55 14.24 16.56
C TRP A 304 -3.34 13.14 17.60
N ALA A 305 -3.27 13.53 18.88
CA ALA A 305 -3.22 12.60 20.00
C ALA A 305 -4.64 12.17 20.38
N ALA A 306 -5.10 11.04 19.82
CA ALA A 306 -6.41 10.50 20.17
C ALA A 306 -6.49 10.17 21.67
N PRO A 307 -7.60 10.49 22.38
CA PRO A 307 -7.71 10.25 23.82
C PRO A 307 -7.48 8.80 24.27
N TRP A 308 -7.79 7.82 23.42
CA TRP A 308 -7.58 6.39 23.68
C TRP A 308 -6.23 5.85 23.17
N ARG A 309 -5.51 6.64 22.36
CA ARG A 309 -4.21 6.28 21.78
C ARG A 309 -3.34 7.54 21.59
N PRO A 310 -2.84 8.16 22.67
CA PRO A 310 -2.11 9.43 22.58
C PRO A 310 -0.80 9.35 21.81
N ASP A 311 -0.24 8.15 21.65
CA ASP A 311 0.98 7.86 20.92
C ASP A 311 0.78 7.79 19.39
N ALA A 312 -0.44 7.98 18.89
CA ALA A 312 -0.74 8.07 17.46
C ALA A 312 -0.15 9.32 16.77
N VAL A 313 0.45 10.23 17.54
CA VAL A 313 1.24 11.36 17.01
C VAL A 313 2.59 10.96 16.44
N ASP A 314 3.03 9.73 16.70
CA ASP A 314 4.29 9.16 16.21
C ASP A 314 4.09 8.40 14.89
N PHE A 315 5.20 8.08 14.23
CA PHE A 315 5.22 7.16 13.09
C PHE A 315 5.13 5.72 13.59
N ARG A 316 3.99 5.07 13.36
CA ARG A 316 3.76 3.66 13.74
C ARG A 316 3.02 2.94 12.60
N TYR A 317 2.24 1.92 12.93
CA TYR A 317 1.72 0.92 11.99
C TYR A 317 0.93 1.53 10.82
N ASP A 318 0.07 2.51 11.08
CA ASP A 318 -0.72 3.16 10.04
C ASP A 318 0.19 3.98 9.12
N ALA A 319 1.05 4.81 9.71
CA ALA A 319 1.94 5.73 9.00
C ALA A 319 2.94 5.06 8.05
N TRP A 320 3.20 3.76 8.21
CA TRP A 320 4.04 3.00 7.27
C TRP A 320 3.53 3.12 5.82
N ARG A 321 2.20 3.15 5.63
CA ARG A 321 1.56 3.15 4.32
C ARG A 321 1.60 4.50 3.60
N SER A 322 1.79 5.61 4.31
CA SER A 322 1.81 6.96 3.70
C SER A 322 2.78 7.02 2.52
N ALA A 323 3.96 6.41 2.66
CA ALA A 323 4.99 6.39 1.63
C ALA A 323 4.58 5.62 0.37
N MET A 324 3.85 4.51 0.53
CA MET A 324 3.23 3.79 -0.58
C MET A 324 2.22 4.69 -1.30
N ASN A 325 1.35 5.37 -0.56
CA ASN A 325 0.24 6.12 -1.13
C ASN A 325 0.70 7.27 -2.04
N TRP A 326 1.62 8.13 -1.59
CA TRP A 326 2.13 9.21 -2.42
C TRP A 326 3.01 8.69 -3.56
N SER A 327 3.70 7.57 -3.37
CA SER A 327 4.58 7.01 -4.42
C SER A 327 3.78 6.31 -5.52
N MET A 328 2.66 5.69 -5.16
CA MET A 328 1.67 5.18 -6.11
C MET A 328 1.05 6.34 -6.91
N ASP A 329 0.64 7.43 -6.26
CA ASP A 329 0.08 8.62 -6.94
C ASP A 329 1.06 9.21 -7.94
N TRP A 330 2.31 9.41 -7.55
CA TRP A 330 3.37 9.86 -8.45
C TRP A 330 3.57 8.91 -9.63
N SER A 331 3.64 7.60 -9.36
CA SER A 331 3.85 6.59 -10.40
C SER A 331 2.72 6.59 -11.43
N TRP A 332 1.48 6.65 -10.97
CA TRP A 332 0.30 6.56 -11.82
C TRP A 332 0.05 7.85 -12.60
N TRP A 333 0.18 9.00 -11.95
CA TRP A 333 -0.35 10.26 -12.46
C TRP A 333 0.72 11.32 -12.72
N ARG A 334 1.90 11.22 -12.08
CA ARG A 334 2.98 12.23 -12.14
C ARG A 334 2.49 13.66 -11.84
N ALA A 335 1.48 13.79 -10.99
CA ALA A 335 0.77 15.05 -10.76
C ALA A 335 1.43 15.95 -9.70
N ASP A 336 2.22 15.39 -8.78
CA ASP A 336 2.90 16.17 -7.74
C ASP A 336 4.40 15.80 -7.60
N PRO A 337 5.33 16.61 -8.16
CA PRO A 337 6.76 16.34 -8.07
C PRO A 337 7.33 16.40 -6.64
N ARG A 338 6.62 17.01 -5.68
CA ARG A 338 7.05 17.04 -4.26
C ARG A 338 7.09 15.64 -3.65
N GLN A 339 6.34 14.68 -4.21
CA GLN A 339 6.33 13.28 -3.79
C GLN A 339 7.68 12.58 -4.02
N VAL A 340 8.46 13.01 -5.02
CA VAL A 340 9.84 12.55 -5.25
C VAL A 340 10.72 12.92 -4.06
N ASP A 341 10.64 14.16 -3.60
CA ASP A 341 11.41 14.67 -2.46
C ASP A 341 11.01 13.96 -1.15
N LEU A 342 9.71 13.69 -0.94
CA LEU A 342 9.23 12.92 0.20
C LEU A 342 9.83 11.52 0.23
N SER A 343 9.77 10.78 -0.89
CA SER A 343 10.34 9.43 -0.99
C SER A 343 11.86 9.42 -0.81
N ASN A 344 12.57 10.37 -1.42
CA ASN A 344 14.02 10.50 -1.26
C ASN A 344 14.42 10.74 0.19
N ARG A 345 13.69 11.61 0.90
CA ARG A 345 13.94 11.94 2.31
C ARG A 345 13.65 10.77 3.23
N LEU A 346 12.54 10.07 3.02
CA LEU A 346 12.15 8.90 3.80
C LEU A 346 13.18 7.77 3.65
N GLN A 347 13.57 7.46 2.42
CA GLN A 347 14.62 6.47 2.18
C GLN A 347 15.99 6.92 2.70
N ALA A 348 16.32 8.21 2.66
CA ALA A 348 17.54 8.74 3.28
C ALA A 348 17.55 8.48 4.80
N PHE A 349 16.41 8.74 5.46
CA PHE A 349 16.26 8.52 6.88
C PHE A 349 16.43 7.05 7.25
N PHE A 350 15.69 6.13 6.63
CA PHE A 350 15.84 4.70 6.96
C PHE A 350 17.22 4.14 6.59
N GLN A 351 17.86 4.66 5.53
CA GLN A 351 19.25 4.31 5.23
C GLN A 351 20.20 4.77 6.35
N SER A 352 19.98 5.95 6.96
CA SER A 352 20.79 6.42 8.08
C SER A 352 20.55 5.65 9.38
N GLN A 353 19.41 4.97 9.51
CA GLN A 353 19.12 4.06 10.63
C GLN A 353 19.80 2.70 10.49
N GLY A 354 20.35 2.37 9.31
CA GLY A 354 20.95 1.09 8.98
C GLY A 354 19.93 0.10 8.39
N MET A 355 20.25 -0.41 7.20
CA MET A 355 19.32 -1.23 6.39
C MET A 355 18.94 -2.58 7.03
N ASP A 356 19.80 -3.12 7.91
CA ASP A 356 19.63 -4.47 8.47
C ASP A 356 18.82 -4.49 9.78
N GLY A 357 18.48 -3.33 10.36
CA GLY A 357 17.94 -3.32 11.72
C GLY A 357 17.29 -2.03 12.20
N TYR A 358 16.81 -1.17 11.29
CA TYR A 358 16.03 -0.01 11.69
C TYR A 358 14.75 -0.42 12.44
N ALA A 359 14.31 0.41 13.39
CA ALA A 359 13.11 0.19 14.17
C ALA A 359 11.84 0.33 13.30
N SER A 360 10.68 0.01 13.86
CA SER A 360 9.39 0.18 13.14
C SER A 360 8.52 1.28 13.73
N LEU A 361 8.91 1.82 14.89
CA LEU A 361 8.24 2.90 15.58
C LEU A 361 9.23 4.05 15.80
N TYR A 362 8.84 5.27 15.46
CA TYR A 362 9.69 6.45 15.57
C TYR A 362 8.88 7.69 15.97
N THR A 363 9.49 8.60 16.73
CA THR A 363 8.98 9.98 16.73
C THR A 363 9.15 10.57 15.33
N LEU A 364 8.41 11.63 14.99
CA LEU A 364 8.54 12.23 13.66
C LEU A 364 9.94 12.82 13.41
N GLU A 365 10.62 13.26 14.47
CA GLU A 365 12.01 13.72 14.43
C GLU A 365 13.02 12.61 14.14
N GLY A 366 12.62 11.34 14.25
CA GLY A 366 13.43 10.18 13.90
C GLY A 366 14.05 9.45 15.10
N GLU A 367 13.58 9.69 16.32
CA GLU A 367 14.05 8.95 17.50
C GLU A 367 13.35 7.57 17.58
N PRO A 368 14.09 6.46 17.70
CA PRO A 368 13.49 5.12 17.71
C PRO A 368 12.68 4.88 18.99
N LEU A 369 11.46 4.36 18.81
CA LEU A 369 10.53 4.02 19.88
C LEU A 369 10.38 2.50 20.11
N GLY A 370 10.98 1.67 19.24
CA GLY A 370 11.01 0.22 19.39
C GLY A 370 10.38 -0.55 18.22
N GLY A 371 9.91 -1.76 18.48
CA GLY A 371 9.24 -2.64 17.52
C GLY A 371 10.16 -3.52 16.66
N GLY A 372 11.45 -3.19 16.55
CA GLY A 372 12.38 -3.89 15.64
C GLY A 372 11.98 -3.73 14.16
N GLN A 373 12.77 -4.30 13.24
CA GLN A 373 12.47 -4.21 11.81
C GLN A 373 11.37 -5.21 11.43
N THR A 374 10.32 -4.71 10.77
CA THR A 374 9.18 -5.53 10.31
C THR A 374 9.20 -5.67 8.79
N THR A 375 8.56 -6.72 8.26
CA THR A 375 8.51 -6.94 6.80
C THR A 375 7.61 -5.90 6.13
N GLY A 376 6.53 -5.49 6.79
CA GLY A 376 5.61 -4.47 6.31
C GLY A 376 6.29 -3.11 6.11
N LEU A 377 7.11 -2.66 7.06
CA LEU A 377 7.84 -1.40 6.90
C LEU A 377 8.92 -1.48 5.80
N VAL A 378 9.64 -2.61 5.72
CA VAL A 378 10.58 -2.85 4.61
C VAL A 378 9.86 -2.77 3.26
N ALA A 379 8.68 -3.38 3.18
CA ALA A 379 7.84 -3.38 1.98
C ALA A 379 7.41 -1.95 1.59
N MET A 380 6.87 -1.15 2.51
CA MET A 380 6.45 0.22 2.20
C MET A 380 7.62 1.14 1.84
N ASN A 381 8.77 0.99 2.51
CA ASN A 381 9.99 1.73 2.16
C ASN A 381 10.52 1.38 0.76
N ALA A 382 10.33 0.15 0.30
CA ALA A 382 10.65 -0.25 -1.08
C ALA A 382 9.69 0.35 -2.09
N VAL A 383 8.39 0.42 -1.80
CA VAL A 383 7.39 1.06 -2.68
C VAL A 383 7.67 2.56 -2.85
N ALA A 384 8.28 3.22 -1.86
CA ALA A 384 8.74 4.60 -2.00
C ALA A 384 9.67 4.81 -3.22
N GLY A 385 10.35 3.74 -3.68
CA GLY A 385 11.19 3.71 -4.88
C GLY A 385 10.46 3.94 -6.21
N LEU A 386 9.12 3.89 -6.22
CA LEU A 386 8.32 4.30 -7.37
C LEU A 386 8.40 5.80 -7.64
N ALA A 387 8.63 6.60 -6.59
CA ALA A 387 8.78 8.05 -6.70
C ALA A 387 10.20 8.56 -6.47
N ALA A 388 10.98 7.94 -5.59
CA ALA A 388 12.38 8.31 -5.39
C ALA A 388 13.16 8.22 -6.71
N ASP A 389 14.07 9.16 -6.94
CA ASP A 389 14.98 9.19 -8.08
C ASP A 389 16.46 9.01 -7.67
N HIS A 390 16.75 9.03 -6.36
CA HIS A 390 18.08 8.73 -5.86
C HIS A 390 18.41 7.23 -6.02
N PRO A 391 19.64 6.85 -6.45
CA PRO A 391 20.01 5.45 -6.70
C PRO A 391 19.80 4.48 -5.52
N ARG A 392 19.84 5.00 -4.27
CA ARG A 392 19.55 4.25 -3.03
C ARG A 392 18.22 3.52 -3.05
N ARG A 393 17.26 3.98 -3.86
CA ARG A 393 15.93 3.34 -3.96
C ARG A 393 16.03 1.86 -4.30
N LEU A 394 17.02 1.47 -5.10
CA LEU A 394 17.23 0.07 -5.46
C LEU A 394 17.76 -0.76 -4.28
N ASP A 395 18.41 -0.16 -3.28
CA ASP A 395 18.82 -0.88 -2.07
C ASP A 395 17.60 -1.30 -1.23
N PHE A 396 16.56 -0.46 -1.18
CA PHE A 396 15.28 -0.81 -0.54
C PHE A 396 14.51 -1.87 -1.33
N VAL A 397 14.55 -1.81 -2.66
CA VAL A 397 13.94 -2.84 -3.53
C VAL A 397 14.62 -4.20 -3.33
N ARG A 398 15.96 -4.23 -3.25
CA ARG A 398 16.70 -5.46 -2.91
C ARG A 398 16.38 -5.94 -1.50
N ALA A 399 16.25 -5.04 -0.52
CA ALA A 399 15.85 -5.41 0.84
C ALA A 399 14.46 -6.07 0.87
N LEU A 400 13.48 -5.58 0.07
CA LEU A 400 12.19 -6.27 -0.12
C LEU A 400 12.36 -7.63 -0.81
N TRP A 401 13.19 -7.70 -1.86
CA TRP A 401 13.44 -8.96 -2.57
C TRP A 401 13.98 -10.07 -1.65
N GLU A 402 14.86 -9.70 -0.72
CA GLU A 402 15.48 -10.62 0.23
C GLU A 402 14.54 -11.05 1.37
N ARG A 403 13.40 -10.38 1.56
CA ARG A 403 12.43 -10.78 2.59
C ARG A 403 11.74 -12.11 2.20
N PRO A 404 11.62 -13.04 3.16
CA PRO A 404 10.72 -14.17 3.01
C PRO A 404 9.27 -13.69 3.08
N VAL A 405 8.35 -14.51 2.56
CA VAL A 405 6.91 -14.27 2.73
C VAL A 405 6.58 -14.40 4.23
N PRO A 406 5.88 -13.43 4.85
CA PRO A 406 5.55 -13.46 6.27
C PRO A 406 4.80 -14.73 6.71
N ALA A 407 5.12 -15.18 7.92
CA ALA A 407 4.54 -16.36 8.58
C ALA A 407 4.52 -16.14 10.11
N GLY A 408 3.80 -16.98 10.85
CA GLY A 408 3.65 -16.89 12.30
C GLY A 408 2.61 -15.85 12.76
N GLU A 409 2.69 -15.43 14.02
CA GLU A 409 1.62 -14.67 14.70
C GLU A 409 1.38 -13.27 14.11
N HIS A 410 2.42 -12.57 13.65
CA HIS A 410 2.29 -11.19 13.15
C HIS A 410 2.18 -11.11 11.62
N ARG A 411 1.86 -12.22 10.94
CA ARG A 411 1.91 -12.32 9.48
C ARG A 411 0.81 -11.56 8.74
N TYR A 412 -0.26 -11.15 9.41
CA TYR A 412 -1.38 -10.45 8.78
C TYR A 412 -0.93 -9.14 8.13
N TYR A 413 -0.56 -8.15 8.95
CA TYR A 413 -0.29 -6.81 8.45
C TYR A 413 0.98 -6.79 7.58
N ASP A 414 2.04 -7.47 8.06
CA ASP A 414 3.27 -7.66 7.28
C ASP A 414 2.99 -8.36 5.94
N GLY A 415 2.16 -9.39 5.91
CA GLY A 415 1.84 -10.19 4.72
C GLY A 415 1.05 -9.41 3.68
N MET A 416 0.03 -8.66 4.10
CA MET A 416 -0.78 -7.84 3.19
C MET A 416 0.07 -6.72 2.58
N LEU A 417 0.84 -5.99 3.39
CA LEU A 417 1.75 -4.95 2.90
C LEU A 417 2.85 -5.50 2.00
N TYR A 418 3.41 -6.66 2.35
CA TYR A 418 4.42 -7.35 1.54
C TYR A 418 3.90 -7.71 0.15
N LEU A 419 2.72 -8.35 0.06
CA LEU A 419 2.17 -8.76 -1.23
C LEU A 419 1.77 -7.55 -2.09
N MET A 420 1.17 -6.50 -1.51
CA MET A 420 0.93 -5.25 -2.24
C MET A 420 2.22 -4.61 -2.73
N ALA A 421 3.28 -4.60 -1.92
CA ALA A 421 4.58 -4.07 -2.32
C ALA A 421 5.23 -4.88 -3.46
N LEU A 422 5.12 -6.22 -3.45
CA LEU A 422 5.57 -7.03 -4.57
C LEU A 422 4.82 -6.68 -5.87
N LEU A 423 3.50 -6.44 -5.80
CA LEU A 423 2.72 -6.02 -6.96
C LEU A 423 3.15 -4.64 -7.47
N HIS A 424 3.36 -3.69 -6.56
CA HIS A 424 3.84 -2.35 -6.90
C HIS A 424 5.24 -2.37 -7.53
N ALA A 425 6.21 -2.99 -6.86
CA ALA A 425 7.60 -3.02 -7.28
C ALA A 425 7.82 -3.83 -8.58
N SER A 426 6.86 -4.66 -8.98
CA SER A 426 6.93 -5.49 -10.17
C SER A 426 6.08 -4.97 -11.35
N GLY A 427 5.54 -3.75 -11.26
CA GLY A 427 4.68 -3.16 -12.29
C GLY A 427 3.34 -3.88 -12.52
N ARG A 428 2.92 -4.73 -11.57
CA ARG A 428 1.70 -5.56 -11.63
C ARG A 428 0.52 -4.94 -10.88
N TYR A 429 0.76 -3.94 -10.01
CA TYR A 429 -0.31 -3.12 -9.44
C TYR A 429 -0.65 -1.98 -10.41
N ARG A 430 -1.81 -2.07 -11.07
CA ARG A 430 -2.23 -1.15 -12.14
C ARG A 430 -3.57 -0.47 -11.85
N ALA A 431 -3.81 0.64 -12.51
CA ALA A 431 -5.13 1.25 -12.58
C ALA A 431 -5.95 0.54 -13.66
N TRP A 432 -7.00 -0.17 -13.27
CA TRP A 432 -7.91 -0.83 -14.22
C TRP A 432 -9.08 0.11 -14.54
N LEU A 433 -8.98 0.83 -15.67
CA LEU A 433 -9.99 1.78 -16.11
C LEU A 433 -10.81 1.22 -17.28
N PRO A 434 -12.10 1.63 -17.44
CA PRO A 434 -12.88 1.31 -18.63
C PRO A 434 -12.17 1.76 -19.91
N THR A 435 -12.32 1.00 -20.99
CA THR A 435 -11.74 1.35 -22.30
C THR A 435 -12.17 2.76 -22.74
N GLY A 436 -11.20 3.59 -23.15
CA GLY A 436 -11.44 4.97 -23.58
C GLY A 436 -11.51 6.01 -22.45
N THR A 437 -11.18 5.63 -21.21
CA THR A 437 -10.97 6.60 -20.13
C THR A 437 -9.60 7.25 -20.29
N ASP A 438 -9.55 8.58 -20.28
CA ASP A 438 -8.28 9.33 -20.40
C ASP A 438 -7.40 9.13 -19.15
N GLY A 439 -6.11 8.88 -19.39
CA GLY A 439 -5.08 8.73 -18.35
C GLY A 439 -4.56 10.06 -17.84
#